data_AF-A0A061SAK4-F1
#
_entry.id   AF-A0A061SAK4-F1
#
_cell.length_a   1.000
_cell.length_b   1.000
_cell.length_c   1.000
_cell.angle_alpha   90.00
_cell.angle_beta   90.00
_cell.angle_gamma   90.00
#
_symmetry.space_group_name_H-M   'P 1'
#
loop_
_entity.id
_entity.type
_entity.pdbx_description
1 polymer ?
#
loop_
_entity_poly.entity_id
_entity_poly.type
_entity_poly.pdbx_seq_one_letter_code
_entity_poly.pdbx_strand_id
1 'polypeptide(L)'
;MDLVFLKNPFRHLHRDSDLESQTDGFTEPWAYGRFGGINDPTMGWGGGGLYLQVFTLNVGCAYLRPNERTVALMDRMQQRLRRGPAWDQQVFNEEVWLPSHGGFRGSQVSVRVMDIFQFVNSKTFFRSSRPRFIPGRKQNPSEHPVMVHMNYHPDKHRRMLCLIARYIDGRWDACDGLPGGSEPGT
;
A
#
# COMPACT_ATOMS: atom_id res chain seq x y z
N MET A 1 3.72 -11.45 -11.98
CA MET A 1 3.91 -11.44 -10.51
C MET A 1 4.91 -10.34 -10.18
N ASP A 2 4.58 -9.44 -9.25
CA ASP A 2 5.41 -8.28 -8.90
C ASP A 2 5.63 -8.13 -7.38
N LEU A 3 5.47 -9.21 -6.62
CA LEU A 3 5.67 -9.30 -5.18
C LEU A 3 6.84 -10.22 -4.86
N VAL A 4 7.71 -9.80 -3.94
CA VAL A 4 8.78 -10.66 -3.38
C VAL A 4 8.50 -10.83 -1.88
N PHE A 5 8.21 -12.05 -1.46
CA PHE A 5 8.07 -12.40 -0.04
C PHE A 5 9.41 -12.85 0.53
N LEU A 6 9.86 -12.20 1.60
CA LEU A 6 11.12 -12.47 2.29
C LEU A 6 10.91 -13.20 3.62
N LYS A 7 9.71 -13.09 4.19
CA LYS A 7 9.28 -13.78 5.41
C LYS A 7 7.89 -14.39 5.20
N ASN A 8 7.50 -15.33 6.06
CA ASN A 8 6.14 -15.86 6.08
C ASN A 8 5.16 -14.73 6.48
N PRO A 9 4.32 -14.22 5.56
CA PRO A 9 3.50 -13.04 5.83
C PRO A 9 2.44 -13.27 6.91
N PHE A 10 1.99 -14.52 7.09
CA PHE A 10 0.94 -14.85 8.06
C PHE A 10 1.37 -14.64 9.51
N ARG A 11 2.67 -14.60 9.81
CA ARG A 11 3.18 -14.28 11.16
C ARG A 11 3.19 -12.78 11.47
N HIS A 12 2.89 -11.95 10.47
CA HIS A 12 3.00 -10.49 10.54
C HIS A 12 1.64 -9.77 10.31
N LEU A 13 0.54 -10.51 10.32
CA LEU A 13 -0.83 -9.98 10.28
C LEU A 13 -1.36 -9.74 11.70
N HIS A 14 -2.09 -8.66 11.93
CA HIS A 14 -2.68 -8.34 13.23
C HIS A 14 -3.98 -9.13 13.49
N ARG A 15 -4.76 -9.37 12.44
CA ARG A 15 -6.08 -10.02 12.39
C ARG A 15 -7.16 -9.33 13.23
N ASP A 16 -7.02 -8.05 13.49
CA ASP A 16 -7.97 -7.28 14.32
C ASP A 16 -9.00 -6.48 13.52
N SER A 17 -8.89 -6.48 12.19
CA SER A 17 -9.80 -5.80 11.26
C SER A 17 -10.40 -6.78 10.27
N ASP A 18 -11.50 -6.39 9.63
CA ASP A 18 -12.12 -7.17 8.55
C ASP A 18 -11.17 -7.30 7.36
N LEU A 19 -10.45 -6.22 7.06
CA LEU A 19 -9.48 -6.11 5.99
C LEU A 19 -8.14 -5.59 6.54
N GLU A 20 -7.05 -6.29 6.19
CA GLU A 20 -5.69 -5.75 6.26
C GLU A 20 -5.10 -5.69 4.86
N SER A 21 -4.64 -4.52 4.43
CA SER A 21 -4.11 -4.37 3.07
C SER A 21 -2.86 -3.50 3.05
N GLN A 22 -2.03 -3.73 2.05
CA GLN A 22 -0.98 -2.77 1.70
C GLN A 22 -1.59 -1.43 1.28
N THR A 23 -0.80 -0.38 1.37
CA THR A 23 -1.14 0.96 0.88
C THR A 23 -0.19 1.39 -0.23
N ASP A 24 -0.73 2.15 -1.16
CA ASP A 24 0.03 2.87 -2.18
C ASP A 24 0.70 4.14 -1.60
N GLY A 25 0.35 4.53 -0.37
CA GLY A 25 1.06 5.55 0.39
C GLY A 25 2.52 5.16 0.65
N PHE A 26 3.44 6.11 0.46
CA PHE A 26 4.89 5.84 0.43
C PHE A 26 5.70 6.58 1.51
N THR A 27 5.02 7.28 2.42
CA THR A 27 5.55 7.79 3.69
C THR A 27 4.50 7.54 4.77
N GLU A 28 4.85 7.60 6.05
CA GLU A 28 3.88 7.36 7.14
C GLU A 28 2.62 8.25 7.05
N PRO A 29 2.71 9.59 6.83
CA PRO A 29 1.51 10.42 6.70
C PRO A 29 0.64 10.09 5.48
N TRP A 30 1.25 9.61 4.39
CA TRP A 30 0.49 9.16 3.23
C TRP A 30 -0.14 7.79 3.49
N ALA A 31 0.62 6.88 4.09
CA ALA A 31 0.21 5.51 4.34
C ALA A 31 -0.93 5.39 5.34
N TYR A 32 -0.82 6.09 6.47
CA TYR A 32 -1.74 5.99 7.60
C TYR A 32 -2.80 7.10 7.61
N GLY A 33 -2.76 7.97 6.61
CA GLY A 33 -3.64 9.10 6.46
C GLY A 33 -3.26 10.29 7.34
N ARG A 34 -3.89 11.43 7.04
CA ARG A 34 -3.71 12.68 7.77
C ARG A 34 -4.93 13.57 7.62
N PHE A 35 -5.18 14.44 8.59
CA PHE A 35 -6.11 15.53 8.40
C PHE A 35 -5.47 16.65 7.58
N GLY A 36 -6.26 17.26 6.71
CA GLY A 36 -5.91 18.45 5.95
C GLY A 36 -6.97 19.53 6.12
N GLY A 37 -6.57 20.79 5.95
CA GLY A 37 -7.49 21.93 5.96
C GLY A 37 -7.86 22.36 4.55
N ILE A 38 -9.09 22.81 4.36
CA ILE A 38 -9.48 23.68 3.25
C ILE A 38 -9.67 25.11 3.79
N ASN A 39 -9.35 26.08 2.95
CA ASN A 39 -9.60 27.49 3.22
C ASN A 39 -10.25 28.13 2.00
N ASP A 40 -11.54 28.45 2.10
CA ASP A 40 -12.25 29.25 1.10
C ASP A 40 -12.15 30.73 1.49
N PRO A 41 -11.30 31.52 0.80
CA PRO A 41 -11.07 32.92 1.14
C PRO A 41 -12.32 33.81 0.94
N THR A 42 -13.33 33.33 0.21
CA THR A 42 -14.55 34.10 -0.08
C THR A 42 -15.58 34.05 1.06
N MET A 43 -15.41 33.14 2.01
CA MET A 43 -16.40 32.83 3.07
C MET A 43 -16.06 33.44 4.43
N GLY A 44 -14.97 34.21 4.55
CA GLY A 44 -14.55 34.83 5.81
C GLY A 44 -14.33 33.80 6.92
N TRP A 45 -14.98 33.98 8.07
CA TRP A 45 -14.89 33.03 9.21
C TRP A 45 -15.29 31.60 8.84
N GLY A 46 -16.25 31.44 7.92
CA GLY A 46 -16.73 30.13 7.46
C GLY A 46 -15.83 29.46 6.41
N GLY A 47 -14.69 30.05 6.05
CA GLY A 47 -13.80 29.51 5.01
C GLY A 47 -13.06 28.24 5.43
N GLY A 48 -12.96 27.97 6.74
CA GLY A 48 -12.27 26.81 7.28
C GLY A 48 -13.07 25.51 7.14
N GLY A 49 -12.42 24.46 6.67
CA GLY A 49 -12.94 23.09 6.73
C GLY A 49 -11.83 22.08 6.99
N LEU A 50 -12.17 20.95 7.61
CA LEU A 50 -11.25 19.86 7.89
C LEU A 50 -11.66 18.62 7.08
N TYR A 51 -10.70 17.99 6.41
CA TYR A 51 -10.91 16.74 5.69
C TYR A 51 -9.90 15.68 6.12
N LEU A 52 -10.28 14.42 5.97
CA LEU A 52 -9.39 13.28 6.14
C LEU A 52 -8.84 12.85 4.78
N GLN A 53 -7.52 12.75 4.66
CA GLN A 53 -6.84 12.17 3.52
C GLN A 53 -6.41 10.75 3.86
N VAL A 54 -6.85 9.78 3.06
CA VAL A 54 -6.38 8.39 3.10
C VAL A 54 -5.89 8.02 1.72
N PHE A 55 -4.71 7.40 1.61
CA PHE A 55 -4.22 6.91 0.32
C PHE A 55 -4.90 5.59 -0.03
N THR A 56 -4.96 5.28 -1.32
CA THR A 56 -5.54 4.03 -1.79
C THR A 56 -4.82 2.82 -1.19
N LEU A 57 -5.59 1.81 -0.82
CA LEU A 57 -5.09 0.48 -0.56
C LEU A 57 -4.67 -0.17 -1.87
N ASN A 58 -3.65 -1.00 -1.79
CA ASN A 58 -3.21 -1.83 -2.89
C ASN A 58 -3.82 -3.24 -2.76
N VAL A 59 -4.35 -3.78 -3.86
CA VAL A 59 -5.01 -5.11 -3.92
C VAL A 59 -4.04 -6.27 -4.23
N GLY A 60 -2.76 -5.99 -4.45
CA GLY A 60 -1.74 -7.01 -4.71
C GLY A 60 -1.49 -7.93 -3.51
N CYS A 61 -1.62 -7.43 -2.29
CA CYS A 61 -1.55 -8.23 -1.07
C CYS A 61 -2.52 -7.69 -0.01
N ALA A 62 -3.52 -8.51 0.30
CA ALA A 62 -4.53 -8.24 1.32
C ALA A 62 -4.85 -9.51 2.11
N TYR A 63 -5.17 -9.33 3.39
CA TYR A 63 -5.80 -10.33 4.24
C TYR A 63 -7.25 -9.93 4.47
N LEU A 64 -8.17 -10.87 4.21
CA LEU A 64 -9.60 -10.70 4.46
C LEU A 64 -10.01 -11.69 5.55
N ARG A 65 -10.56 -11.19 6.64
CA ARG A 65 -11.15 -12.02 7.69
C ARG A 65 -12.43 -12.68 7.15
N PRO A 66 -12.67 -13.98 7.34
CA PRO A 66 -13.90 -14.62 6.86
C PRO A 66 -15.10 -14.19 7.70
N ASN A 67 -15.90 -13.24 7.20
CA ASN A 67 -17.15 -12.81 7.82
C ASN A 67 -18.12 -12.21 6.77
N GLU A 68 -19.34 -11.87 7.20
CA GLU A 68 -20.38 -11.39 6.30
C GLU A 68 -19.99 -10.10 5.56
N ARG A 69 -19.22 -9.21 6.19
CA ARG A 69 -18.82 -7.92 5.59
C ARG A 69 -17.78 -8.11 4.50
N THR A 70 -16.79 -8.99 4.71
CA THR A 70 -15.79 -9.30 3.69
C THR A 70 -16.38 -10.11 2.53
N VAL A 71 -17.32 -11.01 2.80
CA VAL A 71 -18.08 -11.69 1.73
C VAL A 71 -18.87 -10.67 0.91
N ALA A 72 -19.59 -9.76 1.56
CA ALA A 72 -20.33 -8.70 0.87
C ALA A 72 -19.42 -7.77 0.06
N LEU A 73 -18.22 -7.42 0.57
CA LEU A 73 -17.21 -6.68 -0.19
C LEU A 73 -16.82 -7.42 -1.47
N MET A 74 -16.49 -8.71 -1.37
CA MET A 74 -16.07 -9.52 -2.52
C MET A 74 -17.18 -9.69 -3.56
N ASP A 75 -18.42 -9.93 -3.11
CA ASP A 75 -19.58 -10.02 -4.00
C ASP A 75 -19.81 -8.71 -4.76
N ARG A 76 -19.65 -7.57 -4.09
CA ARG A 76 -19.80 -6.24 -4.71
C ARG A 76 -18.71 -5.96 -5.73
N MET A 77 -17.47 -6.25 -5.40
CA MET A 77 -16.36 -6.14 -6.34
C MET A 77 -16.63 -6.99 -7.58
N GLN A 78 -17.03 -8.25 -7.40
CA GLN A 78 -17.35 -9.16 -8.50
C GLN A 78 -18.49 -8.62 -9.36
N GLN A 79 -19.58 -8.14 -8.76
CA GLN A 79 -20.70 -7.56 -9.51
C GLN A 79 -20.28 -6.34 -10.32
N ARG A 80 -19.42 -5.46 -9.77
CA ARG A 80 -18.93 -4.26 -10.47
C ARG A 80 -17.97 -4.62 -11.60
N LEU A 81 -17.00 -5.50 -11.35
CA LEU A 81 -16.01 -5.92 -12.34
C LEU A 81 -16.64 -6.72 -13.50
N ARG A 82 -17.79 -7.37 -13.28
CA ARG A 82 -18.52 -8.08 -14.35
C ARG A 82 -19.28 -7.15 -15.31
N ARG A 83 -19.58 -5.90 -14.93
CA ARG A 83 -20.40 -4.99 -15.74
C ARG A 83 -19.63 -4.28 -16.85
N GLY A 84 -18.31 -4.32 -16.83
CA GLY A 84 -17.47 -3.68 -17.84
C GLY A 84 -16.00 -3.57 -17.40
N PRO A 85 -15.14 -2.99 -18.25
CA PRO A 85 -13.74 -2.78 -17.91
C PRO A 85 -13.66 -1.79 -16.74
N ALA A 86 -13.25 -2.29 -15.58
CA ALA A 86 -12.96 -1.47 -14.42
C ALA A 86 -11.64 -1.91 -13.80
N TRP A 87 -10.90 -0.96 -13.22
CA TRP A 87 -9.68 -1.27 -12.50
C TRP A 87 -10.04 -1.80 -11.11
N ASP A 88 -9.63 -3.02 -10.80
CA ASP A 88 -9.88 -3.72 -9.54
C ASP A 88 -9.50 -2.89 -8.31
N GLN A 89 -8.33 -2.23 -8.34
CA GLN A 89 -7.89 -1.37 -7.24
C GLN A 89 -8.81 -0.18 -7.03
N GLN A 90 -9.30 0.44 -8.11
CA GLN A 90 -10.25 1.56 -7.99
C GLN A 90 -11.58 1.08 -7.39
N VAL A 91 -12.14 -0.01 -7.93
CA VAL A 91 -13.39 -0.59 -7.43
C VAL A 91 -13.27 -0.97 -5.95
N PHE A 92 -12.18 -1.63 -5.57
CA PHE A 92 -11.90 -2.00 -4.18
C PHE A 92 -11.89 -0.79 -3.25
N ASN A 93 -11.14 0.25 -3.60
CA ASN A 93 -11.02 1.44 -2.77
C ASN A 93 -12.33 2.22 -2.66
N GLU A 94 -13.13 2.26 -3.71
CA GLU A 94 -14.45 2.89 -3.65
C GLU A 94 -15.41 2.13 -2.72
N GLU A 95 -15.44 0.79 -2.78
CA GLU A 95 -16.26 -0.03 -1.87
C GLU A 95 -15.82 0.03 -0.41
N VAL A 96 -14.52 0.27 -0.17
CA VAL A 96 -13.92 0.34 1.16
C VAL A 96 -14.04 1.73 1.77
N TRP A 97 -13.72 2.79 1.02
CA TRP A 97 -13.55 4.14 1.57
C TRP A 97 -14.74 5.08 1.40
N LEU A 98 -15.58 4.89 0.39
CA LEU A 98 -16.70 5.81 0.19
C LEU A 98 -17.72 5.64 1.32
N PRO A 99 -18.10 6.72 2.03
CA PRO A 99 -19.19 6.66 3.00
C PRO A 99 -20.48 6.18 2.36
N SER A 100 -21.35 5.52 3.13
CA SER A 100 -22.71 5.26 2.64
C SER A 100 -23.44 6.59 2.44
N HIS A 101 -24.09 6.78 1.29
CA HIS A 101 -24.79 8.01 0.92
C HIS A 101 -25.89 7.74 -0.11
N GLY A 102 -27.03 8.42 0.00
CA GLY A 102 -28.16 8.20 -0.90
C GLY A 102 -28.55 6.70 -0.96
N GLY A 103 -28.63 6.16 -2.18
CA GLY A 103 -28.86 4.72 -2.40
C GLY A 103 -27.60 3.84 -2.31
N PHE A 104 -26.40 4.43 -2.18
CA PHE A 104 -25.15 3.70 -2.02
C PHE A 104 -24.94 3.30 -0.56
N ARG A 105 -24.88 1.99 -0.32
CA ARG A 105 -24.42 1.42 0.96
C ARG A 105 -23.02 0.86 0.75
N GLY A 106 -22.03 1.35 1.49
CA GLY A 106 -20.65 0.83 1.44
C GLY A 106 -20.53 -0.56 2.08
N SER A 107 -19.36 -1.19 1.95
CA SER A 107 -19.09 -2.54 2.49
C SER A 107 -19.04 -2.61 4.03
N GLN A 108 -18.83 -1.47 4.70
CA GLN A 108 -18.74 -1.34 6.16
C GLN A 108 -17.63 -2.18 6.80
N VAL A 109 -16.64 -2.61 6.00
CA VAL A 109 -15.46 -3.31 6.50
C VAL A 109 -14.64 -2.37 7.36
N SER A 110 -14.15 -2.87 8.49
CA SER A 110 -13.06 -2.24 9.23
C SER A 110 -11.73 -2.49 8.53
N VAL A 111 -10.88 -1.47 8.49
CA VAL A 111 -9.63 -1.51 7.72
C VAL A 111 -8.44 -1.28 8.64
N ARG A 112 -7.40 -2.08 8.46
CA ARG A 112 -6.05 -1.79 8.91
C ARG A 112 -5.10 -1.71 7.71
N VAL A 113 -4.32 -0.65 7.68
CA VAL A 113 -3.18 -0.55 6.76
C VAL A 113 -2.04 -1.38 7.34
N MET A 114 -1.49 -2.30 6.54
CA MET A 114 -0.31 -3.08 6.93
C MET A 114 0.89 -2.16 7.20
N ASP A 115 1.78 -2.54 8.12
CA ASP A 115 3.00 -1.78 8.42
C ASP A 115 3.81 -1.53 7.14
N ILE A 116 4.02 -0.26 6.79
CA ILE A 116 4.63 0.13 5.51
C ILE A 116 6.10 -0.21 5.38
N PHE A 117 6.76 -0.56 6.48
CA PHE A 117 8.15 -0.99 6.52
C PHE A 117 8.27 -2.53 6.55
N GLN A 118 7.19 -3.25 6.82
CA GLN A 118 7.12 -4.70 6.68
C GLN A 118 6.51 -5.12 5.34
N PHE A 119 5.39 -4.52 4.94
CA PHE A 119 4.71 -4.78 3.68
C PHE A 119 4.96 -3.62 2.72
N VAL A 120 6.18 -3.57 2.22
CA VAL A 120 6.77 -2.39 1.60
C VAL A 120 6.33 -2.27 0.14
N ASN A 121 5.94 -1.08 -0.31
CA ASN A 121 5.82 -0.81 -1.75
C ASN A 121 7.14 -0.26 -2.33
N SER A 122 7.32 -0.39 -3.63
CA SER A 122 8.61 -0.09 -4.26
C SER A 122 9.02 1.38 -4.15
N LYS A 123 8.08 2.32 -3.97
CA LYS A 123 8.39 3.74 -3.76
C LYS A 123 8.89 3.99 -2.34
N THR A 124 8.32 3.32 -1.34
CA THR A 124 8.88 3.29 0.02
C THR A 124 10.29 2.70 0.02
N PHE A 125 10.50 1.56 -0.67
CA PHE A 125 11.80 0.87 -0.69
C PHE A 125 12.91 1.66 -1.39
N PHE A 126 12.68 2.10 -2.63
CA PHE A 126 13.73 2.69 -3.46
C PHE A 126 13.88 4.19 -3.31
N ARG A 127 12.86 4.91 -2.81
CA ARG A 127 12.83 6.37 -2.78
C ARG A 127 12.59 6.93 -1.38
N SER A 128 11.37 6.82 -0.88
CA SER A 128 10.89 7.63 0.25
C SER A 128 11.44 7.19 1.61
N SER A 129 11.87 5.95 1.72
CA SER A 129 12.61 5.46 2.88
C SER A 129 13.86 4.69 2.44
N ARG A 130 14.45 5.10 1.30
CA ARG A 130 15.61 4.43 0.71
C ARG A 130 16.70 4.12 1.75
N PRO A 131 17.20 5.09 2.56
CA PRO A 131 18.26 4.84 3.53
C PRO A 131 17.93 3.79 4.60
N ARG A 132 16.64 3.52 4.83
CA ARG A 132 16.20 2.44 5.73
C ARG A 132 16.57 1.08 5.15
N PHE A 133 16.54 0.91 3.83
CA PHE A 133 16.70 -0.35 3.13
C PHE A 133 18.07 -0.48 2.43
N ILE A 134 18.56 0.59 1.78
CA ILE A 134 19.78 0.67 0.95
C ILE A 134 20.37 2.11 0.97
N PRO A 135 21.68 2.34 0.74
CA PRO A 135 22.76 1.37 0.50
C PRO A 135 23.50 0.93 1.78
N GLY A 136 24.31 -0.13 1.67
CA GLY A 136 25.49 -0.31 2.55
C GLY A 136 25.30 -0.79 4.00
N ARG A 137 24.12 -1.23 4.43
CA ARG A 137 23.94 -1.84 5.77
C ARG A 137 23.49 -3.29 5.69
N LYS A 138 24.28 -4.20 6.27
CA LYS A 138 23.75 -5.51 6.70
C LYS A 138 22.71 -5.24 7.78
N GLN A 139 21.44 -5.39 7.41
CA GLN A 139 20.33 -5.26 8.34
C GLN A 139 20.24 -6.50 9.21
N ASN A 140 19.80 -6.34 10.46
CA ASN A 140 19.39 -7.49 11.25
C ASN A 140 18.25 -8.19 10.50
N PRO A 141 18.24 -9.55 10.36
CA PRO A 141 17.10 -10.25 9.77
C PRO A 141 15.73 -9.86 10.35
N SER A 142 15.67 -9.43 11.61
CA SER A 142 14.44 -8.89 12.20
C SER A 142 13.93 -7.61 11.50
N GLU A 143 14.83 -6.78 10.98
CA GLU A 143 14.54 -5.51 10.29
C GLU A 143 14.20 -5.69 8.80
N HIS A 144 14.40 -6.90 8.23
CA HIS A 144 14.06 -7.14 6.83
C HIS A 144 12.55 -6.96 6.62
N PRO A 145 12.13 -6.43 5.45
CA PRO A 145 10.73 -6.46 5.06
C PRO A 145 10.16 -7.87 5.13
N VAL A 146 8.85 -7.98 5.36
CA VAL A 146 8.11 -9.22 5.13
C VAL A 146 7.98 -9.47 3.64
N MET A 147 7.69 -8.42 2.89
CA MET A 147 7.58 -8.47 1.45
C MET A 147 7.83 -7.08 0.83
N VAL A 148 8.17 -7.06 -0.47
CA VAL A 148 8.27 -5.82 -1.25
C VAL A 148 7.44 -5.93 -2.54
N HIS A 149 6.56 -4.97 -2.79
CA HIS A 149 5.68 -4.87 -3.97
C HIS A 149 6.27 -3.93 -5.02
N MET A 150 6.51 -4.43 -6.23
CA MET A 150 7.00 -3.66 -7.37
C MET A 150 5.85 -3.01 -8.16
N ASN A 151 5.10 -2.10 -7.54
CA ASN A 151 3.96 -1.41 -8.15
C ASN A 151 4.29 -0.09 -8.87
N TYR A 152 5.37 0.61 -8.52
CA TYR A 152 5.65 1.98 -9.01
C TYR A 152 6.73 2.10 -10.08
N HIS A 153 7.47 1.03 -10.35
CA HIS A 153 8.64 1.07 -11.23
C HIS A 153 8.39 0.22 -12.48
N PRO A 154 8.75 0.70 -13.68
CA PRO A 154 8.57 -0.06 -14.91
C PRO A 154 9.56 -1.23 -15.02
N ASP A 155 10.75 -1.12 -14.43
CA ASP A 155 11.81 -2.13 -14.44
C ASP A 155 11.66 -3.17 -13.31
N LYS A 156 10.41 -3.62 -13.05
CA LYS A 156 10.04 -4.51 -11.95
C LYS A 156 10.96 -5.72 -11.83
N HIS A 157 11.22 -6.40 -12.95
CA HIS A 157 12.02 -7.63 -12.97
C HIS A 157 13.44 -7.40 -12.43
N ARG A 158 14.14 -6.37 -12.91
CA ARG A 158 15.49 -6.02 -12.46
C ARG A 158 15.52 -5.72 -10.96
N ARG A 159 14.52 -5.00 -10.46
CA ARG A 159 14.40 -4.65 -9.04
C ARG A 159 14.09 -5.88 -8.16
N MET A 160 13.26 -6.81 -8.63
CA MET A 160 13.00 -8.06 -7.91
C MET A 160 14.24 -8.96 -7.84
N LEU A 161 14.99 -9.09 -8.95
CA LEU A 161 16.26 -9.83 -8.96
C LEU A 161 17.25 -9.24 -7.95
N CYS A 162 17.25 -7.91 -7.81
CA CYS A 162 18.04 -7.28 -6.78
C CYS A 162 17.63 -7.69 -5.36
N LEU A 163 16.33 -7.70 -5.05
CA LEU A 163 15.85 -8.08 -3.72
C LEU A 163 16.23 -9.53 -3.38
N ILE A 164 16.16 -10.43 -4.34
CA ILE A 164 16.62 -11.82 -4.21
C ILE A 164 18.12 -11.83 -3.91
N ALA A 165 18.93 -11.15 -4.73
CA ALA A 165 20.37 -11.06 -4.53
C ALA A 165 20.74 -10.50 -3.15
N ARG A 166 20.02 -9.46 -2.69
CA ARG A 166 20.26 -8.81 -1.40
C ARG A 166 19.89 -9.68 -0.21
N TYR A 167 18.65 -10.18 -0.17
CA TYR A 167 18.08 -10.79 1.02
C TYR A 167 18.18 -12.31 1.06
N ILE A 168 18.32 -12.97 -0.09
CA ILE A 168 18.43 -14.43 -0.21
C ILE A 168 19.90 -14.82 -0.45
N ASP A 169 20.57 -14.20 -1.42
CA ASP A 169 21.96 -14.54 -1.76
C ASP A 169 23.00 -13.83 -0.85
N GLY A 170 22.57 -12.86 -0.04
CA GLY A 170 23.45 -12.10 0.86
C GLY A 170 24.34 -11.03 0.20
N ARG A 171 24.03 -10.62 -1.03
CA ARG A 171 24.73 -9.53 -1.76
C ARG A 171 24.16 -8.16 -1.37
N TRP A 172 24.64 -7.61 -0.26
CA TRP A 172 24.13 -6.38 0.38
C TRP A 172 24.32 -5.08 -0.41
N ASP A 173 24.93 -5.11 -1.58
CA ASP A 173 25.15 -3.97 -2.47
C ASP A 173 24.32 -4.08 -3.76
N ALA A 174 23.61 -5.19 -3.96
CA ALA A 174 22.94 -5.52 -5.23
C ALA A 174 21.97 -4.42 -5.73
N CYS A 175 21.41 -3.61 -4.81
CA CYS A 175 20.38 -2.60 -5.12
C CYS A 175 20.94 -1.18 -5.15
N ASP A 176 22.20 -1.00 -4.78
CA ASP A 176 22.76 0.33 -4.49
C ASP A 176 22.82 1.17 -5.77
N GLY A 177 23.10 0.53 -6.92
CA GLY A 177 23.13 1.17 -8.24
C GLY A 177 21.76 1.41 -8.88
N LEU A 178 20.65 1.01 -8.27
CA LEU A 178 19.30 1.27 -8.80
C LEU A 178 18.80 2.65 -8.36
N PRO A 179 18.35 3.53 -9.27
CA PRO A 179 17.83 4.85 -8.90
C PRO A 179 16.56 4.73 -8.06
N GLY A 180 16.26 5.78 -7.30
CA GLY A 180 15.06 5.84 -6.48
C GLY A 180 13.78 6.02 -7.29
N GLY A 181 13.86 6.71 -8.43
CA GLY A 181 12.77 6.82 -9.40
C GLY A 181 12.96 5.95 -10.64
N SER A 182 12.11 6.23 -11.64
CA SER A 182 12.28 5.72 -13.01
C SER A 182 13.24 6.58 -13.83
N GLU A 183 13.62 7.76 -13.32
CA GLU A 183 14.60 8.65 -13.93
C GLU A 183 16.01 8.37 -13.40
N PRO A 184 17.05 8.38 -14.25
CA PRO A 184 18.43 8.25 -13.81
C PRO A 184 18.83 9.37 -12.83
N GLY A 185 19.53 9.02 -11.74
CA GLY A 185 20.17 10.02 -10.86
C GLY A 185 19.31 10.62 -9.74
N THR A 186 18.17 10.01 -9.41
CA THR A 186 17.30 10.43 -8.29
C THR A 186 17.32 9.47 -7.10
#